data_AF-A0A6C0KTV2-F1
#
_entry.id   AF-A0A6C0KTV2-F1
#
_cell.length_a   1.000
_cell.length_b   1.000
_cell.length_c   1.000
_cell.angle_alpha   90.00
_cell.angle_beta   90.00
_cell.angle_gamma   90.00
#
_symmetry.space_group_name_H-M   'P 1'
#
loop_
_entity.id
_entity.type
_entity.pdbx_description
1 polymer ?
#
loop_
_entity_poly.entity_id
_entity_poly.type
_entity_poly.pdbx_seq_one_letter_code
_entity_poly.pdbx_strand_id
1 'polypeptide(L)'
;MKSFKLIVFLFGIGIGISIGISHCNNSSDLNISSAPVCDFDVDKMHYYAIVSYEESLNPFTNSNSNSIIDLVFVFFIACSSFACSVVLVSNYVYSSMINQFVTCYNSNKLLYEYDPYLFEYLDEFNNMKSCVLSIDFLNSLKYKFLKHNSPKGEIIMNYNHLYSSFDYYCKKSNIIEFSYLDVVSRIYVVKNNCKNIYIDKCENCDYGLVNEVDADADEEAEEEKKEAEEEEEKEKEKAEEKESSIFYNKSNNKVNCRETTDYVSNRYKYKGTIEEFYTYCETNYYKIHYNDLLETSDSNLSITFSIDKEEELAKTMENIASNKNNMGFKEFKKFQKF
;
A
#
# COMPACT_ATOMS: atom_id res chain seq x y z
N MET A 1 -0.33 33.19 9.25
CA MET A 1 -0.98 34.45 9.69
C MET A 1 -1.40 35.42 8.57
N LYS A 2 -1.35 35.06 7.26
CA LYS A 2 -1.81 35.96 6.17
C LYS A 2 -3.24 35.69 5.66
N SER A 3 -3.86 34.56 6.03
CA SER A 3 -5.17 34.14 5.49
C SER A 3 -6.39 34.72 6.22
N PHE A 4 -6.20 35.45 7.33
CA PHE A 4 -7.33 35.94 8.15
C PHE A 4 -7.96 37.25 7.65
N LYS A 5 -7.32 37.99 6.73
CA LYS A 5 -7.84 39.27 6.23
C LYS A 5 -8.89 39.14 5.13
N LEU A 6 -9.01 37.98 4.48
CA LEU A 6 -9.92 37.83 3.33
C LEU A 6 -11.36 37.46 3.72
N ILE A 7 -11.54 36.76 4.86
CA ILE A 7 -12.86 36.23 5.26
C ILE A 7 -13.75 37.29 5.92
N VAL A 8 -13.18 38.32 6.54
CA VAL A 8 -13.96 39.42 7.14
C VAL A 8 -14.61 40.32 6.08
N PHE A 9 -14.12 40.30 4.83
CA PHE A 9 -14.63 41.17 3.78
C PHE A 9 -15.92 40.66 3.11
N LEU A 10 -16.28 39.39 3.27
CA LEU A 10 -17.45 38.80 2.59
C LEU A 10 -18.74 38.79 3.43
N PHE A 11 -18.69 39.14 4.72
CA PHE A 11 -19.87 39.19 5.61
C PHE A 11 -20.31 40.62 5.99
N GLY A 12 -19.70 41.65 5.37
CA GLY A 12 -19.93 43.06 5.68
C GLY A 12 -20.97 43.77 4.80
N ILE A 13 -21.88 43.06 4.12
CA ILE A 13 -23.03 43.69 3.45
C ILE A 13 -24.25 43.47 4.32
N GLY A 14 -24.44 44.41 5.25
CA GLY A 14 -25.58 44.43 6.17
C GLY A 14 -26.89 44.67 5.45
N ILE A 15 -27.79 43.68 5.51
CA ILE A 15 -29.22 43.88 5.28
C ILE A 15 -29.80 44.20 6.66
N GLY A 16 -30.06 45.47 6.91
CA GLY A 16 -30.77 45.93 8.11
C GLY A 16 -32.22 45.49 8.06
N ILE A 17 -32.57 44.44 8.79
CA ILE A 17 -33.96 44.06 9.07
C ILE A 17 -34.24 44.46 10.53
N SER A 18 -35.07 45.49 10.68
CA SER A 18 -35.55 45.98 11.97
C SER A 18 -36.62 45.03 12.50
N ILE A 19 -36.33 44.31 13.59
CA ILE A 19 -37.29 43.43 14.27
C ILE A 19 -38.06 44.28 15.28
N GLY A 20 -39.34 44.53 14.99
CA GLY A 20 -40.27 45.13 15.94
C GLY A 20 -40.66 44.12 17.02
N ILE A 21 -40.27 44.41 18.26
CA ILE A 21 -40.68 43.67 19.45
C ILE A 21 -42.05 44.20 19.89
N SER A 22 -43.08 43.37 19.78
CA SER A 22 -44.42 43.66 20.32
C SER A 22 -44.45 43.30 21.81
N HIS A 23 -44.68 44.31 22.65
CA HIS A 23 -44.83 44.20 24.10
C HIS A 23 -46.27 43.79 24.43
N CYS A 24 -46.46 42.62 25.05
CA CYS A 24 -47.72 42.27 25.73
C CYS A 24 -47.69 42.84 27.15
N ASN A 25 -48.58 43.79 27.45
CA ASN A 25 -48.87 44.22 28.82
C ASN A 25 -50.18 43.60 29.29
N ASN A 26 -50.10 42.77 30.33
CA ASN A 26 -51.20 42.45 31.22
C ASN A 26 -51.14 43.43 32.41
N SER A 27 -52.25 44.10 32.73
CA SER A 27 -52.63 44.36 34.12
C SER A 27 -54.09 44.82 34.21
N SER A 28 -54.77 44.21 35.16
CA SER A 28 -56.06 44.48 35.78
C SER A 28 -56.31 45.93 36.17
N ASP A 29 -57.59 46.35 36.16
CA ASP A 29 -58.29 46.85 37.35
C ASP A 29 -59.82 47.00 37.18
N LEU A 30 -60.51 46.80 38.32
CA LEU A 30 -61.95 46.85 38.58
C LEU A 30 -62.51 48.30 38.65
N ASN A 31 -63.74 48.55 38.17
CA ASN A 31 -64.92 48.92 38.99
C ASN A 31 -66.11 49.50 38.19
N ILE A 32 -67.28 48.86 38.39
CA ILE A 32 -68.62 49.39 38.74
C ILE A 32 -69.13 50.69 38.07
N SER A 33 -70.20 50.61 37.27
CA SER A 33 -71.54 51.19 37.57
C SER A 33 -72.43 51.40 36.33
N SER A 34 -73.71 51.08 36.50
CA SER A 34 -74.93 51.62 35.86
C SER A 34 -75.24 51.30 34.39
N ALA A 35 -76.36 50.56 34.22
CA ALA A 35 -77.18 50.43 33.02
C ALA A 35 -77.86 51.78 32.64
N PRO A 36 -78.42 51.94 31.42
CA PRO A 36 -79.71 51.31 31.10
C PRO A 36 -79.87 50.73 29.69
N VAL A 37 -80.82 49.80 29.62
CA VAL A 37 -81.64 49.27 28.51
C VAL A 37 -81.74 50.17 27.27
N CYS A 38 -81.58 49.58 26.08
CA CYS A 38 -82.40 49.79 24.87
C CYS A 38 -82.29 48.56 23.95
N ASP A 39 -83.41 47.86 23.76
CA ASP A 39 -83.65 46.90 22.67
C ASP A 39 -83.43 47.55 21.30
N PHE A 40 -82.85 46.83 20.32
CA PHE A 40 -83.23 47.02 18.91
C PHE A 40 -82.94 45.80 18.02
N ASP A 41 -84.03 45.35 17.41
CA ASP A 41 -84.30 44.34 16.38
C ASP A 41 -83.16 43.75 15.54
N VAL A 42 -83.14 42.41 15.58
CA VAL A 42 -82.79 41.54 14.46
C VAL A 42 -83.95 41.58 13.47
N ASP A 43 -83.77 42.23 12.32
CA ASP A 43 -84.28 41.81 11.00
C ASP A 43 -84.31 42.99 10.03
N LYS A 44 -83.26 43.13 9.21
CA LYS A 44 -83.43 43.77 7.90
C LYS A 44 -82.46 43.26 6.85
N MET A 45 -83.06 42.42 6.01
CA MET A 45 -82.96 42.39 4.53
C MET A 45 -81.55 42.39 3.93
N HIS A 46 -81.12 41.26 3.37
CA HIS A 46 -81.39 40.87 1.97
C HIS A 46 -80.97 41.90 0.92
N TYR A 47 -80.07 41.43 0.04
CA TYR A 47 -80.05 41.69 -1.40
C TYR A 47 -79.59 43.08 -1.88
N TYR A 48 -78.28 43.25 -2.02
CA TYR A 48 -77.60 43.96 -3.12
C TYR A 48 -76.14 43.50 -3.06
N ALA A 49 -75.41 43.17 -4.13
CA ALA A 49 -75.72 42.95 -5.52
C ALA A 49 -74.53 42.13 -6.05
N ILE A 50 -74.82 41.13 -6.87
CA ILE A 50 -73.84 40.50 -7.76
C ILE A 50 -73.45 41.58 -8.77
N VAL A 51 -72.24 42.13 -8.65
CA VAL A 51 -71.55 42.84 -9.73
C VAL A 51 -70.13 42.29 -9.80
N SER A 52 -69.97 41.40 -10.77
CA SER A 52 -68.76 41.10 -11.52
C SER A 52 -67.62 42.12 -11.39
N TYR A 53 -66.50 41.67 -10.82
CA TYR A 53 -65.18 41.93 -11.39
C TYR A 53 -64.49 40.58 -11.60
N GLU A 54 -64.35 40.21 -12.87
CA GLU A 54 -63.24 39.37 -13.31
C GLU A 54 -61.96 40.12 -12.94
N GLU A 55 -61.29 39.70 -11.87
CA GLU A 55 -59.88 40.01 -11.67
C GLU A 55 -59.10 38.71 -11.59
N SER A 56 -58.23 38.60 -12.58
CA SER A 56 -57.45 37.46 -13.02
C SER A 56 -56.58 36.83 -11.93
N LEU A 57 -56.57 35.49 -11.93
CA LEU A 57 -55.39 34.63 -11.85
C LEU A 57 -54.29 35.01 -10.83
N ASN A 58 -54.35 34.33 -9.68
CA ASN A 58 -53.29 33.52 -9.05
C ASN A 58 -53.10 33.80 -7.55
N PRO A 59 -53.98 33.26 -6.68
CA PRO A 59 -53.67 33.14 -5.25
C PRO A 59 -52.56 32.11 -4.95
N PHE A 60 -52.11 31.34 -5.95
CA PHE A 60 -51.11 30.27 -5.78
C PHE A 60 -49.65 30.69 -5.88
N THR A 61 -49.33 31.92 -6.32
CA THR A 61 -47.93 32.35 -6.49
C THR A 61 -47.30 32.92 -5.23
N ASN A 62 -48.08 33.34 -4.23
CA ASN A 62 -47.57 34.00 -3.03
C ASN A 62 -47.36 33.05 -1.82
N SER A 63 -47.99 31.88 -1.83
CA SER A 63 -47.75 30.84 -0.80
C SER A 63 -46.48 30.01 -1.08
N ASN A 64 -46.11 29.86 -2.35
CA ASN A 64 -45.00 29.01 -2.77
C ASN A 64 -43.65 29.74 -2.67
N SER A 65 -43.63 31.07 -2.82
CA SER A 65 -42.43 31.91 -2.73
C SER A 65 -41.82 31.89 -1.32
N ASN A 66 -42.64 32.01 -0.27
CA ASN A 66 -42.16 31.97 1.12
C ASN A 66 -41.54 30.60 1.46
N SER A 67 -42.12 29.51 0.97
CA SER A 67 -41.59 28.15 1.16
C SER A 67 -40.22 27.94 0.50
N ILE A 68 -40.00 28.53 -0.67
CA ILE A 68 -38.70 28.47 -1.37
C ILE A 68 -37.65 29.31 -0.63
N ILE A 69 -38.01 30.49 -0.14
CA ILE A 69 -37.12 31.36 0.63
C ILE A 69 -36.67 30.66 1.93
N ASP A 70 -37.60 30.03 2.65
CA ASP A 70 -37.29 29.28 3.88
C ASP A 70 -36.33 28.10 3.59
N LEU A 71 -36.53 27.39 2.48
CA LEU A 71 -35.65 26.29 2.06
C LEU A 71 -34.24 26.78 1.75
N VAL A 72 -34.10 27.91 1.05
CA VAL A 72 -32.80 28.53 0.76
C VAL A 72 -32.11 28.98 2.05
N PHE A 73 -32.85 29.50 3.02
CA PHE A 73 -32.32 29.91 4.32
C PHE A 73 -31.81 28.72 5.14
N VAL A 74 -32.57 27.62 5.20
CA VAL A 74 -32.14 26.37 5.85
C VAL A 74 -30.89 25.81 5.18
N PHE A 75 -30.83 25.84 3.84
CA PHE A 75 -29.65 25.42 3.10
C PHE A 75 -28.43 26.30 3.43
N PHE A 76 -28.60 27.61 3.53
CA PHE A 76 -27.52 28.53 3.91
C PHE A 76 -26.99 28.26 5.33
N ILE A 77 -27.88 27.98 6.29
CA ILE A 77 -27.49 27.57 7.65
C ILE A 77 -26.73 26.25 7.63
N ALA A 78 -27.18 25.27 6.84
CA ALA A 78 -26.50 23.98 6.68
C ALA A 78 -25.10 24.15 6.06
N CYS A 79 -24.98 24.96 5.01
CA CYS A 79 -23.68 25.21 4.36
C CYS A 79 -22.71 25.99 5.25
N SER A 80 -23.19 27.01 5.97
CA SER A 80 -22.35 27.80 6.87
C SER A 80 -21.87 26.97 8.07
N SER A 81 -22.74 26.17 8.68
CA SER A 81 -22.34 25.25 9.75
C SER A 81 -21.33 24.20 9.28
N PHE A 82 -21.52 23.63 8.09
CA PHE A 82 -20.55 22.72 7.49
C PHE A 82 -19.20 23.41 7.22
N ALA A 83 -19.20 24.60 6.62
CA ALA A 83 -17.98 25.37 6.37
C ALA A 83 -17.24 25.70 7.68
N CYS A 84 -17.96 26.14 8.71
CA CYS A 84 -17.39 26.37 10.04
C CYS A 84 -16.76 25.09 10.62
N SER A 85 -17.44 23.93 10.49
CA SER A 85 -16.90 22.65 10.96
C SER A 85 -15.60 22.27 10.26
N VAL A 86 -15.51 22.43 8.93
CA VAL A 86 -14.30 22.15 8.14
C VAL A 86 -13.16 23.07 8.56
N VAL A 87 -13.42 24.36 8.78
CA VAL A 87 -12.41 25.32 9.24
C VAL A 87 -11.90 24.97 10.63
N LEU A 88 -12.78 24.56 11.55
CA LEU A 88 -12.39 24.14 12.89
C LEU A 88 -11.53 22.88 12.85
N VAL A 89 -11.96 21.83 12.15
CA VAL A 89 -11.20 20.57 12.03
C VAL A 89 -9.85 20.81 11.35
N SER A 90 -9.80 21.59 10.28
CA SER A 90 -8.57 21.90 9.56
C SER A 90 -7.56 22.67 10.43
N ASN A 91 -8.00 23.70 11.15
CA ASN A 91 -7.10 24.54 11.94
C ASN A 91 -6.70 23.93 13.28
N TYR A 92 -7.60 23.23 13.97
CA TYR A 92 -7.31 22.72 15.31
C TYR A 92 -6.83 21.27 15.31
N VAL A 93 -7.46 20.41 14.53
CA VAL A 93 -7.11 18.97 14.52
C VAL A 93 -6.00 18.71 13.50
N TYR A 94 -6.26 19.01 12.23
CA TYR A 94 -5.33 18.69 11.16
C TYR A 94 -4.01 19.46 11.28
N SER A 95 -4.06 20.78 11.52
CA SER A 95 -2.83 21.55 11.71
C SER A 95 -2.03 21.09 12.93
N SER A 96 -2.69 20.72 14.05
CA SER A 96 -2.00 20.20 15.22
C SER A 96 -1.33 18.85 14.94
N MET A 97 -2.04 17.92 14.29
CA MET A 97 -1.50 16.62 13.89
C MET A 97 -0.32 16.76 12.93
N ILE A 98 -0.43 17.60 11.91
CA ILE A 98 0.67 17.85 10.97
C ILE A 98 1.86 18.48 11.67
N ASN A 99 1.65 19.46 12.56
CA ASN A 99 2.74 20.07 13.31
C ASN A 99 3.43 19.05 14.21
N GLN A 100 2.67 18.20 14.91
CA GLN A 100 3.24 17.10 15.71
C GLN A 100 4.03 16.13 14.84
N PHE A 101 3.46 15.69 13.72
CA PHE A 101 4.14 14.81 12.77
C PHE A 101 5.44 15.43 12.27
N VAL A 102 5.42 16.70 11.83
CA VAL A 102 6.60 17.43 11.35
C VAL A 102 7.65 17.57 12.45
N THR A 103 7.25 17.87 13.69
CA THR A 103 8.18 17.89 14.83
C THR A 103 8.79 16.51 15.07
N CYS A 104 7.99 15.46 15.15
CA CYS A 104 8.47 14.09 15.35
C CYS A 104 9.37 13.59 14.21
N TYR A 105 9.02 13.90 12.96
CA TYR A 105 9.80 13.59 11.76
C TYR A 105 11.14 14.32 11.79
N ASN A 106 11.14 15.64 12.02
CA ASN A 106 12.37 16.42 12.06
C ASN A 106 13.29 15.98 13.22
N SER A 107 12.71 15.58 14.36
CA SER A 107 13.48 15.02 15.49
C SER A 107 14.09 13.65 15.19
N ASN A 108 13.48 12.86 14.30
CA ASN A 108 13.90 11.49 14.00
C ASN A 108 14.05 11.26 12.50
N LYS A 109 14.62 12.24 11.77
CA LYS A 109 14.66 12.19 10.30
C LYS A 109 15.28 10.90 9.77
N LEU A 110 16.36 10.44 10.41
CA LEU A 110 17.07 9.20 10.07
C LEU A 110 16.20 7.94 10.17
N LEU A 111 15.11 7.95 10.95
CA LEU A 111 14.21 6.80 11.12
C LEU A 111 13.17 6.71 9.99
N TYR A 112 12.87 7.84 9.35
CA TYR A 112 11.85 7.94 8.30
C TYR A 112 12.43 8.18 6.91
N GLU A 113 13.70 8.55 6.81
CA GLU A 113 14.41 8.63 5.55
C GLU A 113 14.70 7.21 5.06
N TYR A 114 13.94 6.79 4.06
CA TYR A 114 14.15 5.51 3.38
C TYR A 114 14.79 5.76 2.02
N ASP A 115 15.61 4.82 1.57
CA ASP A 115 16.18 4.85 0.23
C ASP A 115 15.18 4.21 -0.76
N PRO A 116 14.59 4.97 -1.71
CA PRO A 116 13.67 4.43 -2.70
C PRO A 116 14.25 3.28 -3.53
N TYR A 117 15.58 3.26 -3.70
CA TYR A 117 16.27 2.21 -4.44
C TYR A 117 16.05 0.81 -3.83
N LEU A 118 15.88 0.71 -2.52
CA LEU A 118 15.68 -0.58 -1.83
C LEU A 118 14.36 -1.28 -2.23
N PHE A 119 13.43 -0.52 -2.78
CA PHE A 119 12.12 -0.97 -3.22
C PHE A 119 12.03 -1.17 -4.74
N GLU A 120 13.12 -0.93 -5.48
CA GLU A 120 13.13 -1.14 -6.93
C GLU A 120 12.86 -2.61 -7.26
N TYR A 121 12.05 -2.85 -8.30
CA TYR A 121 11.64 -4.18 -8.76
C TYR A 121 10.91 -5.06 -7.73
N LEU A 122 10.45 -4.50 -6.60
CA LEU A 122 9.77 -5.27 -5.56
C LEU A 122 8.40 -5.77 -6.03
N ASP A 123 7.60 -4.91 -6.66
CA ASP A 123 6.27 -5.26 -7.15
C ASP A 123 6.35 -6.28 -8.28
N GLU A 124 7.29 -6.10 -9.22
CA GLU A 124 7.54 -7.01 -10.32
C GLU A 124 7.93 -8.40 -9.80
N PHE A 125 8.83 -8.46 -8.82
CA PHE A 125 9.23 -9.71 -8.17
C PHE A 125 8.06 -10.41 -7.46
N ASN A 126 7.24 -9.66 -6.73
CA ASN A 126 6.08 -10.19 -6.03
C ASN A 126 5.06 -10.78 -7.01
N ASN A 127 4.85 -10.12 -8.15
CA ASN A 127 3.93 -10.54 -9.19
C ASN A 127 4.41 -11.74 -10.02
N MET A 128 5.70 -12.13 -9.92
CA MET A 128 6.21 -13.32 -10.61
C MET A 128 5.67 -14.62 -10.02
N LYS A 129 5.37 -15.58 -10.89
CA LYS A 129 5.03 -16.94 -10.49
C LYS A 129 6.29 -17.73 -10.16
N SER A 130 6.26 -18.48 -9.06
CA SER A 130 7.29 -19.50 -8.77
C SER A 130 7.12 -20.67 -9.75
N CYS A 131 8.20 -21.04 -10.42
CA CYS A 131 8.22 -22.14 -11.40
C CYS A 131 9.42 -23.01 -11.09
N VAL A 132 9.22 -24.34 -11.04
CA VAL A 132 10.34 -25.28 -10.89
C VAL A 132 11.26 -25.15 -12.11
N LEU A 133 12.50 -24.75 -11.86
CA LEU A 133 13.50 -24.53 -12.90
C LEU A 133 14.23 -25.84 -13.20
N SER A 134 14.50 -26.12 -14.48
CA SER A 134 15.33 -27.27 -14.86
C SER A 134 16.79 -27.07 -14.44
N ILE A 135 17.48 -28.16 -14.13
CA ILE A 135 18.90 -28.15 -13.74
C ILE A 135 19.76 -27.54 -14.86
N ASP A 136 19.44 -27.83 -16.13
CA ASP A 136 20.13 -27.26 -17.29
C ASP A 136 19.97 -25.74 -17.35
N PHE A 137 18.77 -25.23 -17.06
CA PHE A 137 18.53 -23.80 -17.01
C PHE A 137 19.31 -23.14 -15.86
N LEU A 138 19.31 -23.75 -14.67
CA LEU A 138 20.09 -23.27 -13.52
C LEU A 138 21.58 -23.21 -13.82
N ASN A 139 22.11 -24.22 -14.52
CA ASN A 139 23.50 -24.24 -14.96
C ASN A 139 23.82 -23.19 -16.04
N SER A 140 22.84 -22.80 -16.86
CA SER A 140 22.98 -21.73 -17.85
C SER A 140 23.09 -20.33 -17.22
N LEU A 141 22.54 -20.13 -16.02
CA LEU A 141 22.52 -18.82 -15.35
C LEU A 141 23.93 -18.29 -15.05
N LYS A 142 24.92 -19.18 -14.88
CA LYS A 142 26.31 -18.76 -14.66
C LYS A 142 26.91 -17.97 -15.84
N TYR A 143 26.34 -18.13 -17.03
CA TYR A 143 26.74 -17.43 -18.25
C TYR A 143 25.86 -16.22 -18.55
N LYS A 144 24.80 -15.98 -17.77
CA LYS A 144 23.92 -14.81 -17.90
C LYS A 144 24.27 -13.79 -16.85
N PHE A 145 24.60 -12.59 -17.29
CA PHE A 145 25.06 -11.48 -16.47
C PHE A 145 24.08 -10.31 -16.55
N LEU A 146 23.95 -9.63 -15.42
CA LEU A 146 23.29 -8.34 -15.29
C LEU A 146 24.35 -7.30 -14.97
N LYS A 147 24.43 -6.26 -15.79
CA LYS A 147 25.17 -5.03 -15.50
C LYS A 147 24.17 -3.96 -15.07
N HIS A 148 24.32 -3.43 -13.86
CA HIS A 148 23.39 -2.45 -13.30
C HIS A 148 24.15 -1.34 -12.60
N ASN A 149 23.68 -0.09 -12.76
CA ASN A 149 24.26 1.06 -12.11
C ASN A 149 23.45 1.43 -10.87
N SER A 150 23.96 1.08 -9.69
CA SER A 150 23.35 1.43 -8.41
C SER A 150 23.77 2.85 -7.97
N PRO A 151 23.06 3.47 -7.01
CA PRO A 151 23.48 4.74 -6.41
C PRO A 151 24.89 4.71 -5.79
N LYS A 152 25.39 3.51 -5.43
CA LYS A 152 26.72 3.29 -4.84
C LYS A 152 27.79 2.91 -5.86
N GLY A 153 27.40 2.64 -7.11
CA GLY A 153 28.31 2.30 -8.20
C GLY A 153 27.80 1.19 -9.11
N GLU A 154 28.60 0.91 -10.14
CA GLU A 154 28.33 -0.10 -11.15
C GLU A 154 28.61 -1.52 -10.62
N ILE A 155 27.70 -2.45 -10.96
CA ILE A 155 27.73 -3.85 -10.53
C ILE A 155 27.52 -4.74 -11.74
N ILE A 156 28.34 -5.77 -11.90
CA ILE A 156 28.09 -6.90 -12.80
C ILE A 156 27.80 -8.12 -11.92
N MET A 157 26.67 -8.79 -12.13
CA MET A 157 26.22 -9.92 -11.31
C MET A 157 25.76 -11.09 -12.17
N ASN A 158 26.09 -12.30 -11.75
CA ASN A 158 25.52 -13.56 -12.26
C ASN A 158 25.18 -14.51 -11.12
N TYR A 159 24.42 -15.57 -11.43
CA TYR A 159 24.08 -16.59 -10.44
C TYR A 159 24.85 -17.88 -10.67
N ASN A 160 25.45 -18.41 -9.61
CA ASN A 160 26.21 -19.65 -9.62
C ASN A 160 25.47 -20.74 -8.85
N HIS A 161 24.84 -21.66 -9.59
CA HIS A 161 24.04 -22.73 -9.01
C HIS A 161 24.85 -23.68 -8.11
N LEU A 162 26.12 -23.95 -8.44
CA LEU A 162 26.96 -24.89 -7.67
C LEU A 162 27.18 -24.46 -6.22
N TYR A 163 27.21 -23.14 -5.98
CA TYR A 163 27.42 -22.56 -4.65
C TYR A 163 26.16 -21.87 -4.09
N SER A 164 25.06 -21.91 -4.85
CA SER A 164 23.83 -21.15 -4.60
C SER A 164 24.13 -19.69 -4.24
N SER A 165 25.01 -19.03 -5.00
CA SER A 165 25.50 -17.68 -4.71
C SER A 165 25.40 -16.76 -5.90
N PHE A 166 25.11 -15.49 -5.63
CA PHE A 166 25.25 -14.40 -6.57
C PHE A 166 26.71 -13.95 -6.60
N ASP A 167 27.37 -14.25 -7.70
CA ASP A 167 28.74 -13.84 -7.97
C ASP A 167 28.69 -12.41 -8.53
N TYR A 168 29.47 -11.47 -7.94
CA TYR A 168 29.43 -10.06 -8.33
C TYR A 168 30.82 -9.43 -8.51
N TYR A 169 30.86 -8.45 -9.40
CA TYR A 169 32.04 -7.64 -9.72
C TYR A 169 31.69 -6.16 -9.52
N CYS A 170 32.57 -5.44 -8.85
CA CYS A 170 32.42 -4.00 -8.59
C CYS A 170 33.79 -3.39 -8.31
N LYS A 171 33.88 -2.05 -8.22
CA LYS A 171 35.18 -1.37 -8.04
C LYS A 171 35.96 -1.82 -6.80
N LYS A 172 35.28 -2.05 -5.67
CA LYS A 172 35.85 -2.63 -4.43
C LYS A 172 34.77 -3.35 -3.64
N SER A 173 35.13 -4.46 -3.00
CA SER A 173 34.20 -5.32 -2.25
C SER A 173 33.35 -4.59 -1.19
N ASN A 174 33.91 -3.55 -0.55
CA ASN A 174 33.30 -2.87 0.60
C ASN A 174 32.54 -1.58 0.24
N ILE A 175 32.45 -1.23 -1.04
CA ILE A 175 31.76 -0.01 -1.48
C ILE A 175 30.23 -0.20 -1.46
N ILE A 176 29.78 -1.42 -1.73
CA ILE A 176 28.38 -1.73 -1.98
C ILE A 176 27.85 -2.55 -0.81
N GLU A 177 26.86 -2.00 -0.12
CA GLU A 177 26.25 -2.66 1.02
C GLU A 177 25.37 -3.83 0.55
N PHE A 178 25.18 -4.83 1.41
CA PHE A 178 24.38 -6.01 1.08
C PHE A 178 22.92 -5.67 0.74
N SER A 179 22.37 -4.59 1.28
CA SER A 179 21.04 -4.08 0.92
C SER A 179 20.93 -3.72 -0.57
N TYR A 180 21.96 -3.12 -1.16
CA TYR A 180 22.00 -2.80 -2.59
C TYR A 180 22.25 -4.04 -3.44
N LEU A 181 23.10 -4.97 -2.97
CA LEU A 181 23.29 -6.26 -3.66
C LEU A 181 21.99 -7.08 -3.71
N ASP A 182 21.19 -6.98 -2.66
CA ASP A 182 19.87 -7.63 -2.56
C ASP A 182 18.91 -7.13 -3.64
N VAL A 183 18.82 -5.81 -3.82
CA VAL A 183 18.06 -5.19 -4.92
C VAL A 183 18.58 -5.67 -6.27
N VAL A 184 19.89 -5.66 -6.49
CA VAL A 184 20.47 -6.08 -7.78
C VAL A 184 20.19 -7.56 -8.07
N SER A 185 20.24 -8.43 -7.05
CA SER A 185 19.84 -9.83 -7.21
C SER A 185 18.35 -9.98 -7.52
N ARG A 186 17.48 -9.15 -6.93
CA ARG A 186 16.05 -9.12 -7.27
C ARG A 186 15.83 -8.71 -8.73
N ILE A 187 16.52 -7.66 -9.19
CA ILE A 187 16.50 -7.23 -10.59
C ILE A 187 16.97 -8.37 -11.50
N TYR A 188 18.07 -9.05 -11.14
CA TYR A 188 18.59 -10.19 -11.90
C TYR A 188 17.53 -11.27 -12.07
N VAL A 189 16.83 -11.60 -10.98
CA VAL A 189 15.81 -12.64 -10.94
C VAL A 189 14.60 -12.27 -11.79
N VAL A 190 14.15 -11.02 -11.72
CA VAL A 190 13.05 -10.51 -12.55
C VAL A 190 13.43 -10.58 -14.04
N LYS A 191 14.62 -10.09 -14.41
CA LYS A 191 15.07 -10.05 -15.81
C LYS A 191 15.31 -11.44 -16.40
N ASN A 192 15.70 -12.43 -15.58
CA ASN A 192 15.94 -13.81 -16.02
C ASN A 192 14.76 -14.77 -15.75
N ASN A 193 13.65 -14.26 -15.21
CA ASN A 193 12.45 -15.02 -14.84
C ASN A 193 12.74 -16.26 -13.95
N CYS A 194 13.54 -16.08 -12.90
CA CYS A 194 14.00 -17.19 -12.05
C CYS A 194 13.68 -17.00 -10.55
N LYS A 195 12.41 -16.78 -10.20
CA LYS A 195 11.99 -16.47 -8.81
C LYS A 195 12.59 -17.39 -7.74
N ASN A 196 12.62 -18.70 -8.01
CA ASN A 196 13.04 -19.74 -7.06
C ASN A 196 14.50 -19.66 -6.57
N ILE A 197 15.38 -18.90 -7.23
CA ILE A 197 16.79 -18.80 -6.79
C ILE A 197 17.01 -17.68 -5.75
N TYR A 198 16.02 -16.81 -5.55
CA TYR A 198 16.08 -15.68 -4.64
C TYR A 198 15.31 -16.00 -3.37
N ILE A 199 15.96 -15.79 -2.23
CA ILE A 199 15.37 -15.97 -0.92
C ILE A 199 14.87 -14.61 -0.45
N ASP A 200 13.56 -14.46 -0.29
CA ASP A 200 12.99 -13.24 0.28
C ASP A 200 13.20 -13.22 1.81
N LYS A 201 13.71 -12.10 2.31
CA LYS A 201 13.90 -11.89 3.75
C LYS A 201 12.57 -11.72 4.47
N CYS A 202 11.53 -11.24 3.79
CA CYS A 202 10.20 -11.09 4.39
C CYS A 202 9.56 -12.45 4.66
N GLU A 203 9.71 -13.41 3.74
CA GLU A 203 9.22 -14.78 3.93
C GLU A 203 9.92 -15.45 5.14
N ASN A 204 11.23 -15.20 5.34
CA ASN A 204 11.99 -15.68 6.50
C ASN A 204 11.44 -15.27 7.87
N CYS A 205 10.65 -14.20 7.96
CA CYS A 205 10.04 -13.73 9.20
C CYS A 205 8.70 -14.41 9.50
N ASP A 206 8.06 -15.02 8.50
CA ASP A 206 6.74 -15.66 8.61
C ASP A 206 6.82 -17.19 8.78
N TYR A 207 7.98 -17.83 8.56
CA TYR A 207 8.16 -19.28 8.78
C TYR A 207 8.11 -19.73 10.25
N GLY A 208 7.74 -18.85 11.18
CA GLY A 208 7.24 -19.25 12.49
C GLY A 208 5.80 -19.78 12.48
N LEU A 209 5.09 -19.74 11.33
CA LEU A 209 3.65 -20.06 11.26
C LEU A 209 3.20 -20.90 10.04
N VAL A 210 4.10 -21.41 9.18
CA VAL A 210 3.69 -22.10 7.92
C VAL A 210 4.34 -23.47 7.69
N ASN A 211 4.90 -24.10 8.72
CA ASN A 211 5.29 -25.52 8.63
C ASN A 211 4.22 -26.42 9.28
N GLU A 212 3.02 -26.46 8.68
CA GLU A 212 2.01 -27.50 8.97
C GLU A 212 1.30 -28.02 7.70
N VAL A 213 1.80 -27.70 6.50
CA VAL A 213 1.21 -28.21 5.27
C VAL A 213 2.33 -28.73 4.37
N ASP A 214 2.36 -30.04 4.20
CA ASP A 214 3.12 -30.81 3.21
C ASP A 214 4.54 -31.30 3.59
N ALA A 215 4.67 -31.99 4.73
CA ALA A 215 5.58 -33.14 4.87
C ALA A 215 5.06 -34.06 5.99
N ASP A 216 5.04 -35.37 5.72
CA ASP A 216 4.81 -36.46 6.69
C ASP A 216 3.35 -36.82 7.00
N ALA A 217 2.59 -37.10 5.94
CA ALA A 217 1.68 -38.24 5.97
C ALA A 217 2.51 -39.52 5.71
N ASP A 218 2.38 -40.48 6.61
CA ASP A 218 2.99 -41.82 6.64
C ASP A 218 4.39 -41.93 7.30
N GLU A 219 4.35 -42.21 8.61
CA GLU A 219 5.27 -43.06 9.42
C GLU A 219 5.74 -42.40 10.73
N GLU A 220 4.85 -42.09 11.68
CA GLU A 220 5.23 -41.99 13.11
C GLU A 220 4.04 -42.12 14.09
N ALA A 221 3.03 -42.93 13.72
CA ALA A 221 1.83 -43.16 14.52
C ALA A 221 1.96 -44.27 15.58
N GLU A 222 3.16 -44.62 16.06
CA GLU A 222 3.32 -45.74 17.00
C GLU A 222 4.18 -45.54 18.26
N GLU A 223 4.79 -44.36 18.52
CA GLU A 223 5.63 -44.19 19.74
C GLU A 223 5.08 -43.25 20.83
N GLU A 224 4.08 -42.40 20.58
CA GLU A 224 3.51 -41.49 21.60
C GLU A 224 2.40 -42.09 22.50
N LYS A 225 2.37 -43.41 22.66
CA LYS A 225 1.40 -44.11 23.54
C LYS A 225 1.99 -44.63 24.86
N LYS A 226 3.18 -44.20 25.26
CA LYS A 226 3.86 -44.69 26.47
C LYS A 226 4.33 -43.65 27.49
N GLU A 227 4.10 -42.36 27.27
CA GLU A 227 4.47 -41.32 28.26
C GLU A 227 3.27 -40.62 28.92
N ALA A 228 2.04 -41.07 28.62
CA ALA A 228 0.81 -40.56 29.22
C ALA A 228 0.43 -41.17 30.59
N GLU A 229 1.32 -41.92 31.25
CA GLU A 229 1.04 -42.59 32.54
C GLU A 229 1.92 -42.14 33.73
N GLU A 230 2.81 -41.14 33.58
CA GLU A 230 3.65 -40.67 34.71
C GLU A 230 3.44 -39.21 35.17
N GLU A 231 2.54 -38.43 34.56
CA GLU A 231 2.24 -37.05 35.01
C GLU A 231 0.98 -36.89 35.86
N GLU A 232 0.20 -37.94 36.13
CA GLU A 232 -1.07 -37.84 36.87
C GLU A 232 -0.92 -37.79 38.42
N GLU A 233 0.30 -37.78 38.97
CA GLU A 233 0.53 -37.85 40.42
C GLU A 233 1.16 -36.59 41.08
N LYS A 234 1.38 -35.49 40.33
CA LYS A 234 1.98 -34.26 40.90
C LYS A 234 1.11 -33.00 40.87
N GLU A 235 -0.15 -33.09 40.45
CA GLU A 235 -1.04 -31.93 40.30
C GLU A 235 -2.08 -31.74 41.42
N LYS A 236 -1.90 -32.35 42.60
CA LYS A 236 -2.87 -32.26 43.71
C LYS A 236 -2.47 -31.45 44.95
N GLU A 237 -1.39 -30.67 44.92
CA GLU A 237 -0.91 -29.96 46.13
C GLU A 237 -0.62 -28.46 45.99
N LYS A 238 -1.21 -27.76 45.00
CA LYS A 238 -1.03 -26.29 44.89
C LYS A 238 -2.26 -25.49 44.48
N ALA A 239 -3.43 -25.97 44.88
CA ALA A 239 -4.71 -25.28 44.69
C ALA A 239 -5.31 -24.83 46.03
N GLU A 240 -4.60 -24.04 46.82
CA GLU A 240 -5.18 -23.26 47.92
C GLU A 240 -4.21 -22.14 48.32
N GLU A 241 -4.48 -20.94 47.80
CA GLU A 241 -4.11 -19.59 48.29
C GLU A 241 -3.99 -18.63 47.10
N LYS A 242 -5.15 -18.20 46.59
CA LYS A 242 -5.26 -17.01 45.73
C LYS A 242 -6.47 -16.20 46.15
N GLU A 243 -6.32 -15.37 47.18
CA GLU A 243 -7.16 -14.19 47.33
C GLU A 243 -6.35 -12.97 47.78
N SER A 244 -6.54 -11.87 47.06
CA SER A 244 -6.12 -10.48 47.33
C SER A 244 -4.68 -10.04 46.98
N SER A 245 -4.44 -9.73 45.70
CA SER A 245 -3.54 -8.60 45.36
C SER A 245 -4.02 -7.86 44.11
N ILE A 246 -4.50 -6.63 44.29
CA ILE A 246 -4.89 -5.67 43.23
C ILE A 246 -3.65 -4.83 42.79
N PHE A 247 -2.47 -5.43 42.82
CA PHE A 247 -1.23 -4.79 42.36
C PHE A 247 -0.73 -5.49 41.10
N TYR A 248 -0.51 -4.71 40.04
CA TYR A 248 0.05 -5.20 38.78
C TYR A 248 1.47 -5.71 39.03
N ASN A 249 1.62 -7.03 39.14
CA ASN A 249 2.92 -7.65 39.26
C ASN A 249 3.49 -7.86 37.84
N LYS A 250 4.39 -6.97 37.41
CA LYS A 250 5.11 -7.13 36.14
C LYS A 250 6.03 -8.34 36.27
N SER A 251 5.52 -9.53 35.92
CA SER A 251 6.36 -10.72 35.78
C SER A 251 7.37 -10.43 34.69
N ASN A 252 8.64 -10.28 35.07
CA ASN A 252 9.76 -10.37 34.15
C ASN A 252 9.85 -11.84 33.69
N ASN A 253 8.93 -12.24 32.81
CA ASN A 253 9.17 -13.38 31.94
C ASN A 253 10.24 -12.93 30.97
N LYS A 254 11.48 -13.16 31.37
CA LYS A 254 12.60 -13.29 30.46
C LYS A 254 12.31 -14.57 29.68
N VAL A 255 11.41 -14.48 28.71
CA VAL A 255 11.21 -15.51 27.71
C VAL A 255 12.57 -15.64 27.03
N ASN A 256 13.26 -16.74 27.31
CA ASN A 256 14.37 -17.20 26.49
C ASN A 256 13.78 -17.60 25.13
N CYS A 257 13.42 -16.61 24.32
CA CYS A 257 13.21 -16.82 22.89
C CYS A 257 14.58 -16.92 22.25
N ARG A 258 15.15 -18.12 22.29
CA ARG A 258 16.19 -18.54 21.36
C ARG A 258 15.90 -19.97 20.94
N GLU A 259 14.74 -20.15 20.32
CA GLU A 259 14.71 -21.06 19.18
C GLU A 259 15.53 -20.36 18.10
N THR A 260 16.70 -20.93 17.81
CA THR A 260 17.55 -20.47 16.72
C THR A 260 16.86 -20.83 15.43
N THR A 261 15.96 -19.98 14.94
CA THR A 261 15.50 -20.08 13.56
C THR A 261 16.73 -19.91 12.68
N ASP A 262 17.03 -20.93 11.87
CA ASP A 262 18.13 -20.90 10.91
C ASP A 262 17.82 -19.81 9.87
N TYR A 263 18.38 -18.63 10.06
CA TYR A 263 18.20 -17.51 9.15
C TYR A 263 18.87 -17.82 7.81
N VAL A 264 18.07 -18.05 6.78
CA VAL A 264 18.56 -18.29 5.42
C VAL A 264 18.56 -16.98 4.65
N SER A 265 19.72 -16.58 4.12
CA SER A 265 19.84 -15.39 3.27
C SER A 265 20.53 -15.70 1.95
N ASN A 266 20.26 -14.86 0.95
CA ASN A 266 21.01 -14.84 -0.29
C ASN A 266 22.52 -14.72 -0.02
N ARG A 267 23.31 -15.54 -0.71
CA ARG A 267 24.77 -15.54 -0.59
C ARG A 267 25.37 -14.68 -1.70
N TYR A 268 26.25 -13.76 -1.34
CA TYR A 268 26.95 -12.89 -2.28
C TYR A 268 28.44 -13.15 -2.24
N LYS A 269 29.07 -13.29 -3.41
CA LYS A 269 30.50 -13.56 -3.52
C LYS A 269 31.17 -12.56 -4.45
N TYR A 270 32.06 -11.76 -3.89
CA TYR A 270 32.89 -10.85 -4.66
C TYR A 270 33.90 -11.64 -5.50
N LYS A 271 33.95 -11.39 -6.80
CA LYS A 271 34.84 -12.06 -7.75
C LYS A 271 36.00 -11.21 -8.23
N GLY A 272 35.86 -9.89 -8.16
CA GLY A 272 36.87 -8.98 -8.68
C GLY A 272 36.32 -7.65 -9.12
N THR A 273 37.18 -6.85 -9.74
CA THR A 273 36.78 -5.57 -10.34
C THR A 273 36.10 -5.77 -11.69
N ILE A 274 35.48 -4.69 -12.19
CA ILE A 274 34.83 -4.71 -13.51
C ILE A 274 35.89 -4.90 -14.61
N GLU A 275 37.08 -4.34 -14.43
CA GLU A 275 38.21 -4.54 -15.33
C GLU A 275 38.67 -6.01 -15.32
N GLU A 276 38.78 -6.61 -14.13
CA GLU A 276 39.13 -8.03 -13.98
C GLU A 276 38.10 -8.95 -14.65
N PHE A 277 36.81 -8.58 -14.64
CA PHE A 277 35.78 -9.29 -15.39
C PHE A 277 36.04 -9.30 -16.90
N TYR A 278 36.34 -8.13 -17.49
CA TYR A 278 36.63 -8.05 -18.93
C TYR A 278 37.93 -8.78 -19.28
N THR A 279 38.99 -8.67 -18.46
CA THR A 279 40.22 -9.44 -18.63
C THR A 279 39.97 -10.95 -18.52
N TYR A 280 39.10 -11.38 -17.61
CA TYR A 280 38.69 -12.78 -17.50
C TYR A 280 37.96 -13.26 -18.76
N CYS A 281 37.09 -12.42 -19.34
CA CYS A 281 36.41 -12.74 -20.60
C CYS A 281 37.40 -12.89 -21.75
N GLU A 282 38.34 -11.96 -21.89
CA GLU A 282 39.39 -11.99 -22.92
C GLU A 282 40.30 -13.22 -22.77
N THR A 283 40.75 -13.51 -21.55
CA THR A 283 41.67 -14.62 -21.26
C THR A 283 41.06 -15.99 -21.56
N ASN A 284 39.74 -16.13 -21.41
CA ASN A 284 39.02 -17.37 -21.64
C ASN A 284 38.34 -17.44 -23.01
N TYR A 285 38.58 -16.47 -23.89
CA TYR A 285 37.96 -16.39 -25.22
C TYR A 285 36.43 -16.42 -25.17
N TYR A 286 35.87 -15.70 -24.19
CA TYR A 286 34.43 -15.50 -24.08
C TYR A 286 33.99 -14.34 -24.96
N LYS A 287 32.92 -14.55 -25.74
CA LYS A 287 32.26 -13.48 -26.49
C LYS A 287 31.06 -12.97 -25.72
N ILE A 288 30.97 -11.65 -25.57
CA ILE A 288 29.86 -10.99 -24.89
C ILE A 288 28.73 -10.73 -25.88
N HIS A 289 27.56 -11.27 -25.57
CA HIS A 289 26.33 -11.10 -26.33
C HIS A 289 25.36 -10.25 -25.52
N TYR A 290 25.17 -9.00 -25.93
CA TYR A 290 24.20 -8.10 -25.31
C TYR A 290 22.80 -8.49 -25.75
N ASN A 291 21.91 -8.71 -24.79
CA ASN A 291 20.49 -8.89 -25.06
C ASN A 291 19.86 -7.49 -25.11
N ASP A 292 19.91 -6.87 -26.29
CA ASP A 292 19.16 -5.65 -26.55
C ASP A 292 17.67 -5.97 -26.56
N LEU A 293 16.95 -5.63 -25.49
CA LEU A 293 15.50 -5.48 -25.47
C LEU A 293 15.06 -4.66 -24.24
N LEU A 294 15.14 -3.34 -24.38
CA LEU A 294 14.09 -2.32 -24.17
C LEU A 294 14.73 -0.99 -23.76
N GLU A 295 14.75 -0.06 -24.73
CA GLU A 295 14.75 1.37 -24.47
C GLU A 295 13.54 1.70 -23.58
N THR A 296 13.75 1.67 -22.28
CA THR A 296 12.91 2.38 -21.32
C THR A 296 13.76 3.54 -20.82
N SER A 297 13.20 4.73 -20.92
CA SER A 297 13.83 6.04 -20.70
C SER A 297 14.24 6.33 -19.25
N ASP A 298 14.59 5.29 -18.49
CA ASP A 298 14.88 5.38 -17.07
C ASP A 298 16.40 5.37 -16.83
N SER A 299 16.82 6.28 -15.95
CA SER A 299 18.22 6.51 -15.57
C SER A 299 18.92 5.31 -14.90
N ASN A 300 18.18 4.22 -14.61
CA ASN A 300 18.66 3.00 -13.99
C ASN A 300 18.84 1.90 -15.04
N LEU A 301 19.77 2.12 -15.98
CA LEU A 301 20.00 1.22 -17.11
C LEU A 301 20.60 -0.10 -16.63
N SER A 302 19.75 -1.10 -16.41
CA SER A 302 20.15 -2.49 -16.22
C SER A 302 20.29 -3.17 -17.58
N ILE A 303 21.49 -3.61 -17.94
CA ILE A 303 21.79 -4.31 -19.18
C ILE A 303 21.97 -5.79 -18.87
N THR A 304 21.23 -6.65 -19.56
CA THR A 304 21.49 -8.09 -19.50
C THR A 304 22.32 -8.54 -20.70
N PHE A 305 23.27 -9.44 -20.45
CA PHE A 305 24.11 -10.00 -21.49
C PHE A 305 24.50 -11.43 -21.12
N SER A 306 24.97 -12.18 -22.11
CA SER A 306 25.46 -13.54 -21.93
C SER A 306 26.88 -13.68 -22.44
N ILE A 307 27.61 -14.69 -21.94
CA ILE A 307 28.94 -15.03 -22.42
C ILE A 307 28.97 -16.46 -22.93
N ASP A 308 29.53 -16.65 -24.12
CA ASP A 308 29.69 -17.97 -24.72
C ASP A 308 31.16 -18.22 -25.05
N LYS A 309 31.63 -19.46 -24.84
CA LYS A 309 32.97 -19.88 -25.25
C LYS A 309 32.97 -20.08 -26.77
N GLU A 310 33.94 -19.50 -27.45
CA GLU A 310 34.01 -19.50 -28.92
C GLU A 310 33.98 -20.94 -29.51
N GLU A 311 34.56 -21.90 -28.81
CA GLU A 311 34.59 -23.32 -29.22
C GLU A 311 33.22 -24.02 -29.10
N GLU A 312 32.35 -23.60 -28.18
CA GLU A 312 30.99 -24.14 -28.04
C GLU A 312 30.02 -23.53 -29.06
N LEU A 313 30.26 -22.28 -29.48
CA LEU A 313 29.44 -21.60 -30.47
C LEU A 313 29.60 -22.24 -31.87
N ALA A 314 30.82 -22.66 -32.22
CA ALA A 314 31.08 -23.44 -33.44
C ALA A 314 30.35 -24.79 -33.42
N LYS A 315 30.42 -25.53 -32.30
CA LYS A 315 29.72 -26.82 -32.12
C LYS A 315 28.20 -26.65 -32.13
N THR A 316 27.67 -25.57 -31.56
CA THR A 316 26.23 -25.29 -31.53
C THR A 316 25.71 -24.89 -32.91
N MET A 317 26.45 -24.05 -33.65
CA MET A 317 26.12 -23.71 -35.04
C MET A 317 26.19 -24.93 -35.97
N GLU A 318 27.17 -25.81 -35.77
CA GLU A 318 27.31 -27.06 -36.54
C GLU A 318 26.19 -28.07 -36.20
N ASN A 319 25.76 -28.15 -34.93
CA ASN A 319 24.61 -28.94 -34.52
C ASN A 319 23.29 -28.37 -35.08
N ILE A 320 23.08 -27.05 -35.09
CA ILE A 320 21.89 -26.44 -35.69
C ILE A 320 21.88 -26.62 -37.21
N ALA A 321 23.03 -26.52 -37.87
CA ALA A 321 23.17 -26.74 -39.31
C ALA A 321 22.94 -28.21 -39.70
N SER A 322 23.43 -29.16 -38.90
CA SER A 322 23.21 -30.59 -39.13
C SER A 322 21.76 -31.02 -38.82
N ASN A 323 21.10 -30.42 -37.82
CA ASN A 323 19.70 -30.72 -37.51
C ASN A 323 18.72 -30.15 -38.55
N LYS A 324 19.05 -29.01 -39.19
CA LYS A 324 18.30 -28.50 -40.35
C LYS A 324 18.31 -29.44 -41.56
N ASN A 325 19.33 -30.28 -41.69
CA ASN A 325 19.45 -31.24 -42.79
C ASN A 325 18.72 -32.57 -42.51
N ASN A 326 18.10 -32.74 -41.34
CA ASN A 326 17.35 -33.93 -40.93
C ASN A 326 15.85 -33.66 -40.74
N MET A 327 15.27 -32.70 -41.47
CA MET A 327 13.82 -32.62 -41.60
C MET A 327 13.33 -33.80 -42.46
N GLY A 328 12.91 -34.87 -41.81
CA GLY A 328 12.38 -36.05 -42.48
C GLY A 328 11.15 -35.68 -43.34
N PHE A 329 11.04 -36.28 -44.51
CA PHE A 329 9.98 -36.06 -45.51
C PHE A 329 8.53 -36.09 -44.94
N LYS A 330 8.33 -36.70 -43.76
CA LYS A 330 7.05 -36.69 -43.01
C LYS A 330 6.67 -35.32 -42.45
N GLU A 331 7.61 -34.49 -42.02
CA GLU A 331 7.32 -33.14 -41.52
C GLU A 331 7.03 -32.15 -42.65
N PHE A 332 7.69 -32.30 -43.79
CA PHE A 332 7.43 -31.48 -44.98
C PHE A 332 5.97 -31.61 -45.47
N LYS A 333 5.36 -32.80 -45.35
CA LYS A 333 3.95 -33.01 -45.69
C LYS A 333 2.96 -32.30 -44.75
N LYS A 334 3.35 -31.92 -43.53
CA LYS A 334 2.47 -31.16 -42.63
C LYS A 334 2.35 -29.68 -43.03
N PHE A 335 3.36 -29.13 -43.71
CA PHE A 335 3.38 -27.73 -44.15
C PHE A 335 2.72 -27.48 -45.51
N GLN A 336 2.31 -28.52 -46.24
CA GLN A 336 1.63 -28.41 -47.54
C GLN A 336 0.09 -28.41 -47.46
N LYS A 337 -0.50 -28.45 -46.25
CA LYS A 337 -1.93 -28.22 -46.04
C LYS A 337 -2.17 -26.80 -45.53
N PHE A 338 -1.98 -25.81 -46.40
CA PHE A 338 -2.67 -24.52 -46.35
C PHE A 338 -2.89 -24.04 -47.77
#